data_AF-A0A537KYP1-F1
#
_entry.id   AF-A0A537KYP1-F1
#
_cell.length_a   1.000
_cell.length_b   1.000
_cell.length_c   1.000
_cell.angle_alpha   90.00
_cell.angle_beta   90.00
_cell.angle_gamma   90.00
#
_symmetry.space_group_name_H-M   'P 1'
#
loop_
_entity.id
_entity.type
_entity.pdbx_description
1 polymer ?
#
loop_
_entity_poly.entity_id
_entity_poly.type
_entity_poly.pdbx_seq_one_letter_code
_entity_poly.pdbx_strand_id
1 'polypeptide(L)'
;MCRVYPCLLRYSAEEIAMDGFGLVLGHLLGDYIFQNDWMAANKTSRSFPCAVHCTAYTLAVWLCSFWWLPIWALAVIWLAHFPLDRWRLAKLWMERVSGQTKFASAPGLAPWSVIVVDNTMHLTVLFLLGVFVQG
;
A
#
# COMPACT_ATOMS: atom_id res chain seq x y z
N MET A 1 -18.93 17.51 10.09
CA MET A 1 -19.77 16.71 9.17
C MET A 1 -19.56 15.24 9.52
N CYS A 2 -20.45 14.68 10.33
CA CYS A 2 -20.42 13.29 10.77
C CYS A 2 -21.31 12.48 9.84
N ARG A 3 -20.80 11.48 9.10
CA ARG A 3 -21.66 10.44 8.52
C ARG A 3 -21.77 9.30 9.52
N VAL A 4 -22.80 9.42 10.37
CA VAL A 4 -23.40 8.30 11.09
C VAL A 4 -24.32 7.61 10.06
N TYR A 5 -23.94 6.43 9.56
CA TYR A 5 -24.78 5.64 8.66
C TYR A 5 -26.05 5.15 9.39
N PRO A 6 -27.22 5.03 8.72
CA PRO A 6 -27.50 3.82 7.94
C PRO A 6 -28.37 4.04 6.69
N CYS A 7 -28.53 3.00 5.86
CA CYS A 7 -29.53 2.83 4.78
C CYS A 7 -29.03 3.00 3.32
N LEU A 8 -28.71 1.86 2.68
CA LEU A 8 -29.01 1.49 1.29
C LEU A 8 -29.00 2.59 0.20
N LEU A 9 -28.03 3.49 0.21
CA LEU A 9 -27.70 4.30 -0.96
C LEU A 9 -26.53 3.61 -1.65
N ARG A 10 -26.79 3.09 -2.86
CA ARG A 10 -25.70 2.72 -3.78
C ARG A 10 -24.75 3.92 -3.86
N TYR A 11 -23.48 3.71 -3.54
CA TYR A 11 -22.43 4.66 -3.87
C TYR A 11 -22.58 5.07 -5.34
N SER A 12 -22.48 6.36 -5.63
CA SER A 12 -22.42 6.81 -7.01
C SER A 12 -21.10 6.34 -7.64
N ALA A 13 -21.08 6.19 -8.97
CA ALA A 13 -19.85 5.84 -9.68
C ALA A 13 -18.72 6.88 -9.42
N GLU A 14 -19.10 8.14 -9.19
CA GLU A 14 -18.17 9.22 -8.88
C GLU A 14 -17.57 9.07 -7.47
N GLU A 15 -18.37 8.66 -6.48
CA GLU A 15 -17.87 8.38 -5.14
C GLU A 15 -16.90 7.19 -5.15
N ILE A 16 -17.23 6.10 -5.85
CA ILE A 16 -16.34 4.93 -5.99
C ILE A 16 -15.02 5.32 -6.67
N ALA A 17 -15.09 6.12 -7.74
CA ALA A 17 -13.91 6.57 -8.46
C ALA A 17 -13.01 7.45 -7.58
N MET A 18 -13.60 8.36 -6.81
CA MET A 18 -12.86 9.25 -5.91
C MET A 18 -12.23 8.48 -4.74
N ASP A 19 -12.95 7.51 -4.17
CA ASP A 19 -12.43 6.63 -3.12
C ASP A 19 -11.26 5.79 -3.62
N GLY A 20 -11.40 5.17 -4.80
CA GLY A 20 -10.33 4.39 -5.43
C GLY A 20 -9.10 5.23 -5.74
N PHE A 21 -9.29 6.44 -6.27
CA PHE A 21 -8.19 7.39 -6.49
C PHE A 21 -7.52 7.81 -5.19
N GLY A 22 -8.29 8.03 -4.12
CA GLY A 22 -7.78 8.34 -2.78
C GLY A 22 -6.86 7.25 -2.24
N LEU A 23 -7.20 5.98 -2.44
CA LEU A 23 -6.33 4.85 -2.06
C LEU A 23 -5.00 4.85 -2.82
N VAL A 24 -5.05 5.08 -4.15
CA VAL A 24 -3.84 5.16 -4.99
C VAL A 24 -2.96 6.34 -4.57
N LEU A 25 -3.55 7.53 -4.40
CA LEU A 25 -2.82 8.72 -4.00
C LEU A 25 -2.20 8.55 -2.61
N GLY A 26 -2.95 8.01 -1.66
CA GLY A 26 -2.47 7.75 -0.30
C GLY A 26 -1.28 6.77 -0.29
N HIS A 27 -1.32 5.73 -1.12
CA HIS A 27 -0.21 4.80 -1.32
C HIS A 27 1.05 5.53 -1.80
N LEU A 28 0.93 6.32 -2.88
CA LEU A 28 2.08 7.03 -3.46
C LEU A 28 2.65 8.07 -2.48
N LEU A 29 1.80 8.78 -1.75
CA LEU A 29 2.26 9.71 -0.72
C LEU A 29 2.98 8.99 0.42
N GLY A 30 2.47 7.85 0.86
CA GLY A 30 3.10 7.03 1.89
C GLY A 30 4.50 6.53 1.50
N ASP A 31 4.63 5.97 0.30
CA ASP A 31 5.86 5.30 -0.14
C ASP A 31 6.93 6.23 -0.71
N TYR A 32 6.54 7.36 -1.31
CA TYR A 32 7.49 8.25 -1.98
C TYR A 32 7.67 9.61 -1.31
N ILE A 33 6.63 10.15 -0.66
CA ILE A 33 6.70 11.50 -0.07
C ILE A 33 7.02 11.44 1.43
N PHE A 34 6.35 10.56 2.16
CA PHE A 34 6.53 10.45 3.61
C PHE A 34 7.64 9.48 4.01
N GLN A 35 8.04 8.57 3.12
CA GLN A 35 9.21 7.74 3.33
C GLN A 35 10.50 8.55 3.10
N ASN A 36 11.34 8.64 4.14
CA ASN A 36 12.64 9.30 4.07
C ASN A 36 13.78 8.27 3.92
N ASP A 37 15.00 8.77 3.72
CA ASP A 37 16.20 7.95 3.51
C ASP A 37 16.46 6.96 4.66
N TRP A 38 16.21 7.38 5.91
CA TRP A 38 16.37 6.51 7.07
C TRP A 38 15.41 5.32 7.02
N MET A 39 14.14 5.54 6.67
CA MET A 39 13.16 4.47 6.48
C MET A 39 13.57 3.56 5.33
N ALA A 40 13.82 4.12 4.15
CA ALA A 40 14.13 3.37 2.94
C ALA A 40 15.39 2.48 3.10
N ALA A 41 16.44 3.01 3.72
CA ALA A 41 17.69 2.27 3.92
C ALA A 41 17.58 1.15 4.97
N ASN A 42 16.66 1.26 5.94
CA ASN A 42 16.63 0.36 7.10
C ASN A 42 15.39 -0.54 7.18
N LYS A 43 14.30 -0.26 6.46
CA LYS A 43 13.03 -1.03 6.58
C LYS A 43 13.18 -2.52 6.27
N THR A 44 14.12 -2.87 5.39
CA THR A 44 14.39 -4.26 4.99
C THR A 44 15.31 -5.02 5.96
N SER A 45 15.95 -4.34 6.92
CA SER A 45 16.90 -4.95 7.87
C SER A 45 16.47 -4.80 9.33
N ARG A 46 15.65 -3.80 9.64
CA ARG A 46 15.22 -3.46 11.01
C ARG A 46 13.69 -3.29 11.07
N SER A 47 13.08 -3.90 12.08
CA SER A 47 11.63 -3.87 12.25
C SER A 47 11.10 -2.49 12.67
N PHE A 48 11.85 -1.72 13.45
CA PHE A 48 11.39 -0.41 13.92
C PHE A 48 11.24 0.63 12.78
N PRO A 49 12.24 0.84 11.89
CA PRO A 49 12.07 1.72 10.72
C PRO A 49 10.94 1.27 9.80
N CYS A 50 10.77 -0.05 9.62
CA CYS A 50 9.65 -0.61 8.85
C CYS A 50 8.30 -0.29 9.51
N ALA A 51 8.17 -0.44 10.83
CA ALA A 51 6.96 -0.11 11.56
C ALA A 51 6.61 1.38 11.44
N VAL A 52 7.60 2.27 11.60
CA VAL A 52 7.40 3.72 11.44
C VAL A 52 6.92 4.05 10.03
N HIS A 53 7.54 3.46 9.01
CA HIS A 53 7.12 3.62 7.62
C HIS A 53 5.69 3.12 7.39
N CYS A 54 5.35 1.90 7.85
CA CYS A 54 4.00 1.35 7.73
C CYS A 54 2.96 2.23 8.41
N THR A 55 3.29 2.81 9.57
CA THR A 55 2.38 3.74 10.27
C THR A 55 2.19 5.02 9.46
N ALA A 56 3.27 5.64 8.95
CA ALA A 56 3.16 6.83 8.11
C ALA A 56 2.37 6.55 6.82
N TYR A 57 2.60 5.39 6.20
CA TYR A 57 1.86 4.90 5.04
C TYR A 57 0.37 4.73 5.33
N THR A 58 0.01 4.00 6.39
CA THR A 58 -1.40 3.79 6.76
C THR A 58 -2.11 5.11 7.06
N LEU A 59 -1.42 6.06 7.71
CA LEU A 59 -1.95 7.40 7.94
C LEU A 59 -2.17 8.17 6.64
N ALA A 60 -1.24 8.10 5.68
CA ALA A 60 -1.40 8.73 4.37
C ALA A 60 -2.63 8.17 3.62
N VAL A 61 -2.78 6.85 3.59
CA VAL A 61 -3.95 6.18 2.99
C VAL A 61 -5.24 6.60 3.69
N TRP A 62 -5.27 6.61 5.02
CA TRP A 62 -6.47 6.98 5.79
C TRP A 62 -6.91 8.44 5.58
N LEU A 63 -5.95 9.36 5.46
CA LEU A 63 -6.21 10.77 5.17
C LEU A 63 -6.73 10.95 3.73
N CYS A 64 -6.10 10.30 2.76
CA CYS A 64 -6.52 10.37 1.35
C CYS A 64 -7.83 9.61 1.08
N SER A 65 -8.19 8.65 1.92
CA SER A 65 -9.48 7.98 1.90
C SER A 65 -10.55 8.75 2.68
N PHE A 66 -10.36 10.03 3.02
CA PHE A 66 -11.34 10.84 3.76
C PHE A 66 -12.03 10.11 4.93
N TRP A 67 -11.25 9.32 5.70
CA TRP A 67 -11.71 8.58 6.88
C TRP A 67 -12.82 7.54 6.66
N TRP A 68 -13.16 7.15 5.43
CA TRP A 68 -14.20 6.13 5.19
C TRP A 68 -13.77 4.70 5.52
N LEU A 69 -12.46 4.44 5.56
CA LEU A 69 -11.92 3.13 5.94
C LEU A 69 -12.18 2.83 7.43
N PRO A 70 -12.81 1.69 7.77
CA PRO A 70 -13.00 1.29 9.15
C PRO A 70 -11.67 0.92 9.82
N ILE A 71 -11.60 1.00 11.15
CA ILE A 71 -10.36 0.78 11.92
C ILE A 71 -9.72 -0.60 11.63
N TRP A 72 -10.54 -1.65 11.46
CA TRP A 72 -10.02 -2.98 11.14
C TRP A 72 -9.35 -3.03 9.76
N ALA A 73 -9.82 -2.23 8.78
CA ALA A 73 -9.21 -2.13 7.47
C ALA A 73 -7.84 -1.46 7.54
N LEU A 74 -7.68 -0.43 8.39
CA LEU A 74 -6.39 0.19 8.67
C LEU A 74 -5.38 -0.80 9.26
N ALA A 75 -5.83 -1.67 10.16
CA ALA A 75 -5.01 -2.74 10.71
C ALA A 75 -4.57 -3.73 9.62
N VAL A 76 -5.46 -4.11 8.70
CA VAL A 76 -5.13 -4.97 7.55
C VAL A 76 -4.10 -4.31 6.63
N ILE A 77 -4.26 -3.01 6.33
CA ILE A 77 -3.29 -2.26 5.50
C ILE A 77 -1.91 -2.32 6.16
N TRP A 78 -1.82 -1.96 7.44
CA TRP A 78 -0.55 -1.94 8.16
C TRP A 78 0.09 -3.34 8.22
N LEU A 79 -0.71 -4.37 8.54
CA LEU A 79 -0.25 -5.75 8.66
C LEU A 79 0.14 -6.38 7.33
N ALA A 80 -0.43 -5.95 6.21
CA ALA A 80 -0.03 -6.40 4.88
C ALA A 80 1.23 -5.67 4.39
N HIS A 81 1.34 -4.37 4.65
CA HIS A 81 2.48 -3.53 4.24
C HIS A 81 3.78 -3.96 4.92
N PHE A 82 3.73 -4.21 6.23
CA PHE A 82 4.90 -4.56 7.02
C PHE A 82 5.70 -5.77 6.47
N PRO A 83 5.10 -6.95 6.23
CA PRO A 83 5.82 -8.10 5.71
C PRO A 83 6.27 -7.92 4.26
N LEU A 84 5.47 -7.26 3.40
CA LEU A 84 5.83 -6.97 2.00
C LEU A 84 7.18 -6.25 1.94
N ASP A 85 7.33 -5.19 2.74
CA ASP A 85 8.55 -4.41 2.85
C ASP A 85 9.67 -5.11 3.62
N ARG A 86 9.37 -5.60 4.82
CA ARG A 86 10.38 -6.12 5.76
C ARG A 86 11.14 -7.29 5.16
N TRP A 87 10.45 -8.13 4.39
CA TRP A 87 11.03 -9.35 3.80
C TRP A 87 11.17 -9.27 2.28
N ARG A 88 10.91 -8.10 1.68
CA ARG A 88 11.07 -7.86 0.24
C ARG A 88 10.30 -8.90 -0.59
N LEU A 89 9.05 -9.12 -0.22
CA LEU A 89 8.24 -10.19 -0.80
C LEU A 89 8.08 -10.04 -2.32
N ALA A 90 8.05 -8.80 -2.83
CA ALA A 90 8.07 -8.53 -4.27
C ALA A 90 9.29 -9.13 -4.96
N LYS A 91 10.49 -8.93 -4.39
CA LYS A 91 11.71 -9.52 -4.94
C LYS A 91 11.68 -11.05 -4.83
N LEU A 92 11.24 -11.60 -3.70
CA LEU A 92 11.12 -13.05 -3.51
C LEU A 92 10.12 -13.68 -4.50
N TRP A 93 9.00 -13.01 -4.77
CA TRP A 93 8.04 -13.41 -5.78
C TRP A 93 8.67 -13.44 -7.17
N MET A 94 9.37 -12.36 -7.54
CA MET A 94 10.08 -12.29 -8.82
C MET A 94 11.08 -13.43 -8.99
N GLU A 95 11.85 -13.74 -7.94
CA GLU A 95 12.91 -14.75 -8.01
C GLU A 95 12.39 -16.19 -7.93
N ARG A 96 11.33 -16.44 -7.16
CA ARG A 96 10.90 -17.81 -6.79
C ARG A 96 9.58 -18.25 -7.38
N VAL A 97 8.71 -17.31 -7.77
CA VAL A 97 7.36 -17.62 -8.23
C VAL A 97 7.21 -17.30 -9.72
N SER A 98 7.48 -16.05 -10.13
CA SER A 98 7.29 -15.65 -11.53
C SER A 98 8.52 -15.92 -12.42
N GLY A 99 9.68 -16.24 -11.83
CA GLY A 99 10.92 -16.52 -12.58
C GLY A 99 11.57 -15.28 -13.22
N GLN A 100 11.17 -14.07 -12.82
CA GLN A 100 11.66 -12.78 -13.29
C GLN A 100 13.06 -12.42 -12.72
N THR A 101 13.96 -13.40 -12.59
CA THR A 101 15.29 -13.23 -11.97
C THR A 101 16.14 -12.18 -12.68
N LYS A 102 16.22 -12.24 -14.02
CA LYS A 102 16.94 -11.23 -14.82
C LYS A 102 16.33 -9.84 -14.68
N PHE A 103 15.00 -9.74 -14.65
CA PHE A 103 14.31 -8.46 -14.51
C PHE A 103 14.55 -7.84 -13.12
N ALA A 104 14.61 -8.67 -12.08
CA ALA A 104 14.86 -8.24 -10.70
C ALA A 104 16.31 -7.77 -10.44
N SER A 105 17.29 -8.19 -11.24
CA SER A 105 18.72 -7.94 -10.99
C SER A 105 19.50 -7.30 -12.14
N ALA A 106 18.89 -7.09 -13.32
CA ALA A 106 19.59 -6.56 -14.48
C ALA A 106 20.08 -5.11 -14.24
N PRO A 107 21.32 -4.78 -14.64
CA PRO A 107 21.82 -3.41 -14.64
C PRO A 107 20.90 -2.48 -15.45
N GLY A 108 20.57 -1.32 -14.90
CA GLY A 108 19.66 -0.34 -15.51
C GLY A 108 18.17 -0.61 -15.28
N LEU A 109 17.78 -1.82 -14.84
CA LEU A 109 16.40 -2.15 -14.45
C LEU A 109 16.23 -2.21 -12.94
N ALA A 110 17.19 -2.83 -12.24
CA ALA A 110 17.25 -2.75 -10.79
C ALA A 110 17.74 -1.36 -10.34
N PRO A 111 17.16 -0.77 -9.28
CA PRO A 111 16.14 -1.33 -8.39
C PRO A 111 14.68 -1.10 -8.86
N TRP A 112 14.47 -0.29 -9.90
CA TRP A 112 13.14 0.17 -10.33
C TRP A 112 12.16 -0.94 -10.68
N SER A 113 12.63 -2.03 -11.32
CA SER A 113 11.80 -3.19 -11.62
C SER A 113 11.19 -3.81 -10.37
N VAL A 114 11.98 -3.93 -9.30
CA VAL A 114 11.52 -4.45 -8.01
C VAL A 114 10.56 -3.46 -7.35
N ILE A 115 10.87 -2.16 -7.39
CA ILE A 115 10.01 -1.09 -6.84
C ILE A 115 8.62 -1.12 -7.50
N VAL A 116 8.54 -1.24 -8.83
CA VAL A 116 7.26 -1.28 -9.55
C VAL A 116 6.44 -2.51 -9.17
N VAL A 117 7.05 -3.70 -9.11
CA VAL A 117 6.35 -4.92 -8.69
C VAL A 117 5.88 -4.80 -7.24
N ASP A 118 6.71 -4.24 -6.37
CA ASP A 118 6.39 -3.99 -4.97
C ASP A 118 5.20 -3.04 -4.80
N ASN A 119 5.20 -1.90 -5.47
CA ASN A 119 4.08 -0.95 -5.46
C ASN A 119 2.80 -1.60 -6.02
N THR A 120 2.92 -2.42 -7.06
CA THR A 120 1.77 -3.14 -7.64
C THR A 120 1.15 -4.11 -6.63
N MET A 121 1.96 -4.79 -5.82
CA MET A 121 1.46 -5.66 -4.75
C MET A 121 0.71 -4.87 -3.68
N HIS A 122 1.25 -3.73 -3.23
CA HIS A 122 0.60 -2.85 -2.27
C HIS A 122 -0.73 -2.30 -2.79
N LEU A 123 -0.76 -1.83 -4.04
CA LEU A 123 -1.99 -1.37 -4.70
C LEU A 123 -3.02 -2.49 -4.86
N THR A 124 -2.57 -3.72 -5.11
CA THR A 124 -3.47 -4.88 -5.19
C THR A 124 -4.13 -5.15 -3.84
N VAL A 125 -3.38 -5.07 -2.74
CA VAL A 125 -3.95 -5.20 -1.38
C VAL A 125 -5.00 -4.11 -1.13
N LEU A 126 -4.69 -2.85 -1.45
CA LEU A 126 -5.63 -1.74 -1.29
C LEU A 126 -6.89 -1.91 -2.14
N PHE A 127 -6.75 -2.35 -3.38
CA PHE A 127 -7.88 -2.63 -4.26
C PHE A 127 -8.81 -3.71 -3.68
N LEU A 128 -8.25 -4.86 -3.27
CA LEU A 128 -9.03 -5.96 -2.70
C LEU A 128 -9.73 -5.53 -1.41
N LEU A 129 -9.04 -4.76 -0.57
CA LEU A 129 -9.61 -4.24 0.66
C LEU A 129 -10.73 -3.23 0.39
N GLY A 130 -10.55 -2.32 -0.56
CA GLY A 130 -11.59 -1.36 -0.96
C GLY A 130 -12.85 -2.06 -1.46
N VAL A 131 -12.69 -3.07 -2.33
CA VAL A 131 -13.80 -3.92 -2.80
C VAL A 131 -14.51 -4.60 -1.64
N PHE A 132 -13.78 -5.15 -0.66
CA PHE A 132 -14.38 -5.85 0.47
C PHE A 132 -15.05 -4.92 1.49
N VAL A 133 -14.58 -3.67 1.64
CA VAL A 133 -15.21 -2.68 2.54
C VAL A 133 -16.48 -2.09 1.92
N GLN A 134 -16.51 -1.91 0.59
CA GLN A 134 -17.62 -1.26 -0.12
C GLN A 134 -18.66 -2.23 -0.71
N GLY A 135 -18.31 -3.51 -0.89
CA GLY A 135 -19.19 -4.57 -1.40
C GLY A 135 -20.10 -5.16 -0.32
#